data_AF-A0AAU8MTT6-F1
#
_entry.id   AF-A0AAU8MTT6-F1
#
_cell.length_a   1.000
_cell.length_b   1.000
_cell.length_c   1.000
_cell.angle_alpha   90.00
_cell.angle_beta   90.00
_cell.angle_gamma   90.00
#
_symmetry.space_group_name_H-M   'P 1'
#
loop_
_entity.id
_entity.type
_entity.pdbx_description
1 polymer ?
#
loop_
_entity_poly.entity_id
_entity_poly.type
_entity_poly.pdbx_seq_one_letter_code
_entity_poly.pdbx_strand_id
1 'polypeptide(L)'
;MNDMINRCAARPARRLAAALLLAAAAVSPALAAAPVAAGATAEGAATDGLADARSLLEAIDYPALMRQILQLTADQGPSGPDDQRSDADRELVRRWIAAMPMTPFVDGAAGRLAAASTAAELTQGLAYFRSDAGRTELACIRAALGTPGVPDCIRERGGEAQYRAHQAFAETPIEDKLGNVMADGASEDDFRTAARLAIENDPALAKDAAAHCQRNPGGLCRALEPAPATP
;
A
#
# COMPACT_ATOMS: atom_id res chain seq x y z
N MET A 1 -26.44 -9.18 -29.31
CA MET A 1 -25.01 -9.57 -29.37
C MET A 1 -24.03 -8.54 -28.79
N ASN A 2 -24.51 -7.46 -28.15
CA ASN A 2 -23.63 -6.39 -27.62
C ASN A 2 -23.38 -6.41 -26.09
N ASP A 3 -23.89 -7.41 -25.35
CA ASP A 3 -23.82 -7.39 -23.87
C ASP A 3 -22.72 -8.27 -23.26
N MET A 4 -22.03 -9.09 -24.08
CA MET A 4 -21.08 -10.09 -23.58
C MET A 4 -19.62 -9.64 -23.65
N ILE A 5 -19.30 -8.62 -24.45
CA ILE A 5 -17.93 -8.09 -24.62
C ILE A 5 -17.57 -7.06 -23.52
N ASN A 6 -18.57 -6.41 -22.91
CA ASN A 6 -18.37 -5.37 -21.89
C ASN A 6 -18.16 -5.91 -20.46
N ARG A 7 -18.27 -7.23 -20.22
CA ARG A 7 -18.10 -7.82 -18.89
C ARG A 7 -16.71 -8.42 -18.64
N CYS A 8 -15.90 -8.62 -19.68
CA CYS A 8 -14.55 -9.16 -19.55
C CYS A 8 -13.46 -8.08 -19.42
N ALA A 9 -13.74 -6.82 -19.75
CA ALA A 9 -12.74 -5.75 -19.79
C ALA A 9 -12.67 -4.88 -18.51
N ALA A 10 -13.48 -5.16 -17.48
CA ALA A 10 -13.75 -4.18 -16.41
C ALA A 10 -13.46 -4.64 -14.97
N ARG A 11 -12.80 -5.79 -14.75
CA ARG A 11 -12.64 -6.39 -13.41
C ARG A 11 -11.24 -6.35 -12.77
N PRO A 12 -10.10 -6.49 -13.49
CA PRO A 12 -8.79 -6.49 -12.82
C PRO A 12 -8.22 -5.08 -12.59
N ALA A 13 -8.23 -4.20 -13.60
CA ALA A 13 -7.67 -2.83 -13.49
C ALA A 13 -8.48 -1.87 -12.59
N ARG A 14 -9.69 -2.27 -12.19
CA ARG A 14 -10.43 -1.54 -11.15
C ARG A 14 -9.85 -1.81 -9.77
N ARG A 15 -9.06 -2.85 -9.50
CA ARG A 15 -8.62 -3.14 -8.12
C ARG A 15 -7.40 -2.36 -7.69
N LEU A 16 -6.40 -2.07 -8.52
CA LEU A 16 -5.29 -1.20 -8.10
C LEU A 16 -5.74 0.27 -7.95
N ALA A 17 -6.52 0.78 -8.90
CA ALA A 17 -7.08 2.14 -8.83
C ALA A 17 -8.20 2.25 -7.78
N ALA A 18 -9.06 1.24 -7.62
CA ALA A 18 -10.08 1.25 -6.58
C ALA A 18 -9.54 0.81 -5.21
N ALA A 19 -8.42 0.09 -5.07
CA ALA A 19 -7.79 -0.14 -3.77
C ALA A 19 -7.15 1.15 -3.25
N LEU A 20 -6.52 1.94 -4.14
CA LEU A 20 -6.04 3.29 -3.81
C LEU A 20 -7.19 4.26 -3.45
N LEU A 21 -8.41 4.03 -3.97
CA LEU A 21 -9.60 4.85 -3.65
C LEU A 21 -10.49 4.27 -2.53
N LEU A 22 -10.50 2.96 -2.27
CA LEU A 22 -11.29 2.28 -1.23
C LEU A 22 -10.55 2.15 0.10
N ALA A 23 -9.23 2.33 0.15
CA ALA A 23 -8.48 2.45 1.41
C ALA A 23 -8.99 3.62 2.29
N ALA A 24 -9.76 4.56 1.72
CA ALA A 24 -10.42 5.63 2.46
C ALA A 24 -11.73 5.21 3.17
N ALA A 25 -12.27 3.99 2.95
CA ALA A 25 -13.67 3.70 3.30
C ALA A 25 -13.98 2.39 4.06
N ALA A 26 -13.03 1.50 4.35
CA ALA A 26 -13.39 0.26 5.04
C ALA A 26 -12.30 -0.29 5.97
N VAL A 27 -12.37 0.09 7.25
CA VAL A 27 -11.76 -0.66 8.35
C VAL A 27 -12.84 -1.56 8.94
N SER A 28 -12.79 -2.87 8.69
CA SER A 28 -13.37 -3.91 9.57
C SER A 28 -13.01 -5.35 9.12
N PRO A 29 -12.99 -6.32 10.05
CA PRO A 29 -12.09 -7.47 10.00
C PRO A 29 -12.79 -8.78 9.59
N ALA A 30 -12.06 -9.67 8.92
CA ALA A 30 -12.04 -11.11 9.18
C ALA A 30 -11.28 -11.84 8.06
N LEU A 31 -10.10 -12.38 8.36
CA LEU A 31 -9.50 -13.42 7.52
C LEU A 31 -9.31 -14.69 8.35
N ALA A 32 -9.96 -15.76 7.90
CA ALA A 32 -9.78 -17.11 8.41
C ALA A 32 -8.51 -17.73 7.79
N ALA A 33 -7.73 -18.38 8.63
CA ALA A 33 -6.46 -19.02 8.32
C ALA A 33 -6.61 -20.16 7.29
N ALA A 34 -5.65 -20.26 6.37
CA ALA A 34 -5.42 -21.45 5.55
C ALA A 34 -3.97 -21.95 5.76
N PRO A 35 -3.75 -23.27 5.84
CA PRO A 35 -2.47 -23.85 6.25
C PRO A 35 -1.47 -23.94 5.08
N VAL A 36 -0.20 -23.64 5.36
CA VAL A 36 0.92 -23.74 4.40
C VAL A 36 1.61 -25.09 4.57
N ALA A 37 1.78 -25.82 3.46
CA ALA A 37 2.50 -27.09 3.41
C ALA A 37 4.02 -26.85 3.33
N ALA A 38 4.77 -27.63 4.11
CA ALA A 38 6.23 -27.55 4.23
C ALA A 38 6.96 -28.26 3.08
N GLY A 39 8.06 -27.66 2.59
CA GLY A 39 9.08 -28.38 1.85
C GLY A 39 9.96 -27.58 0.90
N ALA A 40 10.97 -26.87 1.43
CA ALA A 40 12.30 -26.62 0.85
C ALA A 40 13.11 -25.81 1.88
N THR A 41 14.41 -26.05 2.01
CA THR A 41 15.30 -25.47 3.06
C THR A 41 15.01 -24.00 3.34
N ALA A 42 14.31 -23.76 4.45
CA ALA A 42 13.50 -22.56 4.66
C ALA A 42 14.31 -21.27 4.86
N GLU A 43 15.58 -21.34 5.26
CA GLU A 43 16.35 -20.12 5.57
C GLU A 43 16.98 -19.46 4.34
N GLY A 44 17.51 -20.23 3.38
CA GLY A 44 18.10 -19.67 2.16
C GLY A 44 17.04 -19.18 1.16
N ALA A 45 15.99 -19.97 0.95
CA ALA A 45 14.90 -19.59 0.05
C ALA A 45 14.03 -18.45 0.60
N ALA A 46 13.88 -18.33 1.93
CA ALA A 46 13.16 -17.21 2.54
C ALA A 46 13.95 -15.90 2.52
N THR A 47 15.29 -15.96 2.61
CA THR A 47 16.14 -14.76 2.54
C THR A 47 16.24 -14.21 1.12
N ASP A 48 16.39 -15.09 0.12
CA ASP A 48 16.40 -14.69 -1.30
C ASP A 48 15.04 -14.11 -1.73
N GLY A 49 13.93 -14.74 -1.32
CA GLY A 49 12.58 -14.23 -1.61
C GLY A 49 12.29 -12.86 -0.99
N LEU A 50 12.84 -12.57 0.18
CA LEU A 50 12.68 -11.26 0.83
C LEU A 50 13.45 -10.15 0.11
N ALA A 51 14.66 -10.43 -0.37
CA ALA A 51 15.46 -9.47 -1.13
C ALA A 51 14.82 -9.16 -2.49
N ASP A 52 14.29 -10.17 -3.17
CA ASP A 52 13.56 -10.01 -4.43
C ASP A 52 12.24 -9.23 -4.23
N ALA A 53 11.50 -9.53 -3.15
CA ALA A 53 10.29 -8.78 -2.80
C ALA A 53 10.60 -7.30 -2.50
N ARG A 54 11.67 -6.99 -1.75
CA ARG A 54 12.11 -5.60 -1.56
C ARG A 54 12.47 -4.93 -2.88
N SER A 55 13.25 -5.61 -3.74
CA SER A 55 13.63 -5.09 -5.06
C SER A 55 12.43 -4.78 -5.95
N LEU A 56 11.38 -5.60 -5.87
CA LEU A 56 10.11 -5.38 -6.55
C LEU A 56 9.37 -4.16 -5.97
N LEU A 57 9.28 -4.04 -4.64
CA LEU A 57 8.67 -2.87 -3.98
C LEU A 57 9.41 -1.56 -4.28
N GLU A 58 10.75 -1.61 -4.41
CA GLU A 58 11.56 -0.49 -4.87
C GLU A 58 11.26 -0.14 -6.33
N ALA A 59 11.13 -1.15 -7.21
CA ALA A 59 10.83 -0.93 -8.62
C ALA A 59 9.45 -0.28 -8.85
N ILE A 60 8.47 -0.54 -7.99
CA ILE A 60 7.16 0.12 -8.02
C ILE A 60 7.12 1.46 -7.29
N ASP A 61 8.22 1.89 -6.67
CA ASP A 61 8.30 3.09 -5.83
C ASP A 61 7.27 3.08 -4.69
N TYR A 62 7.12 1.91 -4.06
CA TYR A 62 6.18 1.68 -2.95
C TYR A 62 6.30 2.72 -1.82
N PRO A 63 7.50 3.14 -1.36
CA PRO A 63 7.62 4.14 -0.31
C PRO A 63 6.98 5.48 -0.68
N ALA A 64 7.11 5.92 -1.94
CA ALA A 64 6.52 7.17 -2.39
C ALA A 64 5.00 7.06 -2.52
N LEU A 65 4.50 5.93 -3.06
CA LEU A 65 3.05 5.67 -3.13
C LEU A 65 2.43 5.64 -1.73
N MET A 66 3.05 4.92 -0.79
CA MET A 66 2.55 4.84 0.59
C MET A 66 2.57 6.21 1.27
N ARG A 67 3.63 6.99 1.09
CA ARG A 67 3.69 8.37 1.60
C ARG A 67 2.57 9.23 1.06
N GLN A 68 2.29 9.13 -0.23
CA GLN A 68 1.21 9.88 -0.86
C GLN A 68 -0.17 9.46 -0.31
N ILE A 69 -0.40 8.16 -0.11
CA ILE A 69 -1.62 7.63 0.52
C ILE A 69 -1.78 8.17 1.94
N LEU A 70 -0.73 8.10 2.76
CA LEU A 70 -0.78 8.60 4.13
C LEU A 70 -1.04 10.11 4.19
N GLN A 71 -0.46 10.89 3.28
CA GLN A 71 -0.71 12.33 3.17
C GLN A 71 -2.16 12.63 2.78
N LEU A 72 -2.70 11.91 1.79
CA LEU A 72 -4.10 12.04 1.40
C LEU A 72 -5.04 11.73 2.58
N THR A 73 -4.75 10.68 3.36
CA THR A 73 -5.50 10.34 4.57
C THR A 73 -5.40 11.44 5.64
N ALA A 74 -4.21 12.04 5.81
CA ALA A 74 -4.00 13.16 6.72
C ALA A 74 -4.84 14.38 6.33
N ASP A 75 -4.88 14.69 5.03
CA ASP A 75 -5.52 15.88 4.47
C ASP A 75 -7.04 15.77 4.39
N GLN A 76 -7.56 14.59 4.06
CA GLN A 76 -9.00 14.35 3.93
C GLN A 76 -9.70 14.21 5.29
N GLY A 77 -8.97 13.77 6.33
CA GLY A 77 -9.54 13.56 7.67
C GLY A 77 -10.65 12.50 7.70
N PRO A 78 -11.25 12.23 8.88
CA PRO A 78 -12.48 11.45 8.92
C PRO A 78 -13.56 12.25 8.19
N SER A 79 -14.01 11.73 7.05
CA SER A 79 -15.07 12.32 6.25
C SER A 79 -16.38 12.21 7.02
N GLY A 80 -16.74 13.26 7.76
CA GLY A 80 -17.99 13.34 8.50
C GLY A 80 -18.35 14.79 8.84
N PRO A 81 -19.64 15.10 8.97
CA PRO A 81 -20.11 16.43 9.38
C PRO A 81 -19.64 16.84 10.80
N ASP A 82 -19.02 15.91 11.54
CA ASP A 82 -18.52 16.06 12.90
C ASP A 82 -16.97 16.07 13.00
N ASP A 83 -16.21 16.42 11.94
CA ASP A 83 -14.75 16.62 12.09
C ASP A 83 -14.47 17.87 12.96
N GLN A 84 -14.52 17.67 14.28
CA GLN A 84 -14.33 18.68 15.32
C GLN A 84 -12.85 18.99 15.60
N ARG A 85 -11.91 18.45 14.80
CA ARG A 85 -10.48 18.68 15.04
C ARG A 85 -10.12 20.14 14.78
N SER A 86 -9.34 20.73 15.70
CA SER A 86 -8.78 22.06 15.53
C SER A 86 -7.76 22.09 14.39
N ASP A 87 -7.49 23.25 13.79
CA ASP A 87 -6.42 23.41 12.81
C ASP A 87 -5.06 22.96 13.35
N ALA A 88 -4.82 23.20 14.64
CA ALA A 88 -3.59 22.76 15.32
C ALA A 88 -3.51 21.22 15.39
N ASP A 89 -4.62 20.53 15.64
CA ASP A 89 -4.64 19.07 15.65
C ASP A 89 -4.46 18.49 14.24
N ARG A 90 -5.05 19.11 13.22
CA ARG A 90 -4.82 18.73 11.81
C ARG A 90 -3.35 18.87 11.43
N GLU A 91 -2.73 19.99 11.78
CA GLU A 91 -1.32 20.23 11.48
C GLU A 91 -0.39 19.28 12.23
N LEU A 92 -0.70 18.95 13.49
CA LEU A 92 0.04 17.95 14.24
C LEU A 92 -0.04 16.57 13.56
N VAL A 93 -1.23 16.14 13.13
CA VAL A 93 -1.41 14.86 12.41
C VAL A 93 -0.59 14.84 11.12
N ARG A 94 -0.59 15.95 10.34
CA ARG A 94 0.25 16.06 9.13
C ARG A 94 1.73 15.96 9.44
N ARG A 95 2.22 16.70 10.44
CA ARG A 95 3.63 16.64 10.88
C ARG A 95 4.01 15.24 11.33
N TRP A 96 3.14 14.58 12.08
CA TRP A 96 3.38 13.22 12.56
C TRP A 96 3.49 12.22 11.41
N ILE A 97 2.52 12.22 10.48
CA ILE A 97 2.55 11.38 9.29
C ILE A 97 3.77 11.67 8.42
N ALA A 98 4.15 12.93 8.25
CA ALA A 98 5.35 13.33 7.51
C ALA A 98 6.65 12.83 8.17
N ALA A 99 6.67 12.71 9.51
CA ALA A 99 7.80 12.21 10.27
C ALA A 99 7.89 10.67 10.33
N MET A 100 6.86 9.94 9.89
CA MET A 100 6.89 8.47 9.89
C MET A 100 7.96 7.93 8.93
N PRO A 101 8.89 7.09 9.41
CA PRO A 101 9.82 6.41 8.52
C PRO A 101 9.07 5.41 7.64
N MET A 102 9.49 5.28 6.37
CA MET A 102 8.85 4.34 5.44
C MET A 102 9.34 2.89 5.62
N THR A 103 10.47 2.69 6.31
CA THR A 103 11.10 1.37 6.50
C THR A 103 10.14 0.30 7.06
N PRO A 104 9.35 0.55 8.12
CA PRO A 104 8.41 -0.46 8.62
C PRO A 104 7.37 -0.89 7.58
N PHE A 105 6.88 0.04 6.77
CA PHE A 105 5.93 -0.26 5.70
C PHE A 105 6.55 -1.11 4.60
N VAL A 106 7.77 -0.79 4.20
CA VAL A 106 8.51 -1.54 3.17
C VAL A 106 8.83 -2.94 3.65
N ASP A 107 9.34 -3.06 4.87
CA ASP A 107 9.73 -4.35 5.45
C ASP A 107 8.53 -5.26 5.68
N GLY A 108 7.44 -4.71 6.20
CA GLY A 108 6.18 -5.44 6.37
C GLY A 108 5.60 -5.91 5.04
N ALA A 109 5.54 -5.02 4.04
CA ALA A 109 5.05 -5.37 2.70
C ALA A 109 5.95 -6.41 2.01
N ALA A 110 7.28 -6.28 2.12
CA ALA A 110 8.23 -7.23 1.56
C ALA A 110 8.07 -8.61 2.20
N GLY A 111 7.91 -8.67 3.52
CA GLY A 111 7.66 -9.93 4.24
C GLY A 111 6.38 -10.61 3.79
N ARG A 112 5.26 -9.87 3.67
CA ARG A 112 3.98 -10.41 3.17
C ARG A 112 4.10 -10.88 1.73
N LEU A 113 4.73 -10.10 0.86
CA LEU A 113 4.89 -10.43 -0.55
C LEU A 113 5.78 -11.66 -0.74
N ALA A 114 6.89 -11.75 -0.02
CA ALA A 114 7.80 -12.90 -0.04
C ALA A 114 7.11 -14.17 0.47
N ALA A 115 6.31 -14.08 1.54
CA ALA A 115 5.57 -15.22 2.08
C ALA A 115 4.48 -15.73 1.12
N ALA A 116 3.89 -14.85 0.32
CA ALA A 116 2.81 -15.18 -0.60
C ALA A 116 3.29 -15.62 -2.00
N SER A 117 4.57 -15.38 -2.35
CA SER A 117 5.06 -15.48 -3.73
C SER A 117 6.20 -16.48 -3.90
N THR A 118 6.30 -17.05 -5.10
CA THR A 118 7.45 -17.81 -5.55
C THR A 118 8.52 -16.88 -6.12
N ALA A 119 9.78 -17.33 -6.17
CA ALA A 119 10.87 -16.57 -6.79
C ALA A 119 10.61 -16.23 -8.28
N ALA A 120 9.97 -17.15 -9.01
CA ALA A 120 9.60 -16.92 -10.41
C ALA A 120 8.55 -15.81 -10.56
N GLU A 121 7.56 -15.75 -9.67
CA GLU A 121 6.56 -14.68 -9.65
C GLU A 121 7.20 -13.33 -9.30
N LEU A 122 8.06 -13.27 -8.28
CA LEU A 122 8.79 -12.05 -7.92
C LEU A 122 9.67 -11.55 -9.08
N THR A 123 10.38 -12.47 -9.75
CA THR A 123 11.18 -12.17 -10.94
C THR A 123 10.32 -11.64 -12.08
N GLN A 124 9.15 -12.24 -12.32
CA GLN A 124 8.20 -11.80 -13.34
C GLN A 124 7.69 -10.38 -13.06
N GLY A 125 7.29 -10.09 -11.82
CA GLY A 125 6.88 -8.74 -11.39
C GLY A 125 8.01 -7.73 -11.58
N LEU A 126 9.22 -8.06 -11.12
CA LEU A 126 10.38 -7.18 -11.24
C LEU A 126 10.72 -6.88 -12.70
N ALA A 127 10.68 -7.90 -13.57
CA ALA A 127 10.91 -7.72 -15.00
C ALA A 127 9.86 -6.80 -15.63
N TYR A 128 8.58 -6.95 -15.25
CA TYR A 128 7.51 -6.09 -15.76
C TYR A 128 7.71 -4.63 -15.34
N PHE A 129 7.90 -4.32 -14.06
CA PHE A 129 8.05 -2.94 -13.59
C PHE A 129 9.35 -2.27 -14.03
N ARG A 130 10.36 -3.05 -14.44
CA ARG A 130 11.57 -2.55 -15.12
C ARG A 130 11.42 -2.37 -16.63
N SER A 131 10.33 -2.84 -17.23
CA SER A 131 10.05 -2.67 -18.67
C SER A 131 9.47 -1.28 -18.97
N ASP A 132 9.38 -0.92 -20.26
CA ASP A 132 8.67 0.30 -20.68
C ASP A 132 7.20 0.30 -20.28
N ALA A 133 6.52 -0.86 -20.38
CA ALA A 133 5.11 -0.97 -20.02
C ALA A 133 4.88 -0.71 -18.52
N GLY A 134 5.69 -1.32 -17.66
CA GLY A 134 5.60 -1.12 -16.22
C GLY A 134 5.98 0.31 -15.79
N ARG A 135 6.98 0.94 -16.43
CA ARG A 135 7.29 2.35 -16.21
C ARG A 135 6.14 3.29 -16.59
N THR A 136 5.48 3.03 -17.72
CA THR A 136 4.31 3.81 -18.15
C THR A 136 3.14 3.62 -17.19
N GLU A 137 2.90 2.39 -16.73
CA GLU A 137 1.87 2.11 -15.73
C GLU A 137 2.12 2.90 -14.43
N LEU A 138 3.33 2.86 -13.88
CA LEU A 138 3.67 3.61 -12.67
C LEU A 138 3.53 5.13 -12.86
N ALA A 139 3.92 5.66 -14.03
CA ALA A 139 3.72 7.07 -14.37
C ALA A 139 2.23 7.42 -14.46
N CYS A 140 1.40 6.49 -14.94
CA CYS A 140 -0.05 6.63 -14.98
C CYS A 140 -0.70 6.53 -13.60
N ILE A 141 -0.28 5.60 -12.74
CA ILE A 141 -0.75 5.50 -11.35
C ILE A 141 -0.51 6.82 -10.60
N ARG A 142 0.70 7.38 -10.70
CA ARG A 142 1.04 8.65 -10.07
C ARG A 142 0.22 9.83 -10.60
N ALA A 143 -0.11 9.83 -11.88
CA ALA A 143 -0.96 10.85 -12.50
C ALA A 143 -2.46 10.65 -12.22
N ALA A 144 -2.90 9.41 -11.98
CA ALA A 144 -4.30 9.02 -11.87
C ALA A 144 -4.92 9.31 -10.50
N LEU A 145 -4.17 9.88 -9.54
CA LEU A 145 -4.71 10.39 -8.27
C LEU A 145 -5.65 11.61 -8.43
N GLY A 146 -6.28 11.74 -9.60
CA GLY A 146 -7.25 12.78 -9.96
C GLY A 146 -7.96 12.61 -11.33
N THR A 147 -8.06 11.38 -11.90
CA THR A 147 -8.61 11.02 -13.25
C THR A 147 -7.66 11.23 -14.45
N PRO A 148 -7.72 10.43 -15.54
CA PRO A 148 -8.54 9.23 -15.84
C PRO A 148 -7.97 7.91 -15.27
N GLY A 149 -8.68 6.80 -15.46
CA GLY A 149 -8.25 5.47 -14.99
C GLY A 149 -6.94 5.02 -15.64
N VAL A 150 -6.09 4.31 -14.87
CA VAL A 150 -4.76 3.84 -15.30
C VAL A 150 -4.76 3.18 -16.69
N PRO A 151 -5.72 2.31 -17.07
CA PRO A 151 -5.76 1.71 -18.41
C PRO A 151 -5.86 2.70 -19.57
N ASP A 152 -6.66 3.76 -19.41
CA ASP A 152 -6.84 4.75 -20.47
C ASP A 152 -5.59 5.63 -20.58
N CYS A 153 -4.99 6.00 -19.44
CA CYS A 153 -3.69 6.68 -19.43
C CYS A 153 -2.59 5.87 -20.12
N ILE A 154 -2.52 4.55 -19.88
CA ILE A 154 -1.53 3.69 -20.55
C ILE A 154 -1.79 3.65 -22.06
N ARG A 155 -3.05 3.55 -22.49
CA ARG A 155 -3.38 3.55 -23.92
C ARG A 155 -3.00 4.87 -24.60
N GLU A 156 -3.26 6.00 -23.93
CA GLU A 156 -2.95 7.34 -24.44
C GLU A 156 -1.45 7.63 -24.47
N ARG A 157 -0.71 7.29 -23.41
CA ARG A 157 0.72 7.62 -23.28
C ARG A 157 1.65 6.56 -23.88
N GLY A 158 1.28 5.30 -23.75
CA GLY A 158 2.10 4.14 -24.10
C GLY A 158 1.71 3.45 -25.40
N GLY A 159 0.52 3.76 -25.91
CA GLY A 159 -0.03 3.11 -27.11
C GLY A 159 -0.44 1.65 -26.88
N GLU A 160 -0.87 1.02 -27.96
CA GLU A 160 -1.48 -0.32 -27.95
C GLU A 160 -0.52 -1.42 -27.48
N ALA A 161 0.77 -1.32 -27.79
CA ALA A 161 1.77 -2.31 -27.38
C ALA A 161 1.94 -2.38 -25.87
N GLN A 162 2.03 -1.23 -25.20
CA GLN A 162 2.16 -1.16 -23.75
C GLN A 162 0.85 -1.51 -23.05
N TYR A 163 -0.28 -1.13 -23.65
CA TYR A 163 -1.61 -1.53 -23.16
C TYR A 163 -1.77 -3.06 -23.15
N ARG A 164 -1.37 -3.76 -24.22
CA ARG A 164 -1.40 -5.23 -24.26
C ARG A 164 -0.43 -5.88 -23.27
N ALA A 165 0.76 -5.30 -23.10
CA ALA A 165 1.71 -5.79 -22.10
C ALA A 165 1.15 -5.66 -20.67
N HIS A 166 0.49 -4.54 -20.36
CA HIS A 166 -0.24 -4.35 -19.10
C HIS A 166 -1.37 -5.38 -18.94
N GLN A 167 -2.18 -5.61 -19.97
CA GLN A 167 -3.24 -6.63 -19.91
C GLN A 167 -2.68 -8.03 -19.64
N ALA A 168 -1.60 -8.41 -20.32
CA ALA A 168 -0.95 -9.70 -20.10
C ALA A 168 -0.38 -9.82 -18.69
N PHE A 169 0.20 -8.74 -18.15
CA PHE A 169 0.68 -8.71 -16.77
C PHE A 169 -0.46 -8.77 -15.74
N ALA A 170 -1.58 -8.12 -16.01
CA ALA A 170 -2.77 -8.11 -15.15
C ALA A 170 -3.44 -9.49 -15.02
N GLU A 171 -3.07 -10.46 -15.86
CA GLU A 171 -3.52 -11.86 -15.76
C GLU A 171 -2.51 -12.75 -15.00
N THR A 172 -1.40 -12.19 -14.50
CA THR A 172 -0.36 -12.95 -13.81
C THR A 172 -0.65 -13.11 -12.31
N PRO A 173 -0.29 -14.25 -11.70
CA PRO A 173 -0.49 -14.45 -10.25
C PRO A 173 0.24 -13.44 -9.36
N ILE A 174 1.36 -12.88 -9.83
CA ILE A 174 2.10 -11.87 -9.06
C ILE A 174 1.34 -10.53 -9.00
N GLU A 175 0.57 -10.17 -10.02
CA GLU A 175 -0.25 -8.96 -9.97
C GLU A 175 -1.25 -9.08 -8.82
N ASP A 176 -2.01 -10.17 -8.75
CA ASP A 176 -3.05 -10.34 -7.72
C ASP A 176 -2.45 -10.23 -6.30
N LYS A 177 -1.24 -10.76 -6.10
CA LYS A 177 -0.52 -10.70 -4.83
C LYS A 177 -0.04 -9.28 -4.50
N LEU A 178 0.49 -8.56 -5.49
CA LEU A 178 0.83 -7.15 -5.34
C LEU A 178 -0.41 -6.32 -5.03
N GLY A 179 -1.52 -6.58 -5.73
CA GLY A 179 -2.82 -5.97 -5.48
C GLY A 179 -3.27 -6.18 -4.04
N ASN A 180 -3.15 -7.39 -3.49
CA ASN A 180 -3.49 -7.67 -2.09
C ASN A 180 -2.56 -6.95 -1.10
N VAL A 181 -1.25 -6.96 -1.33
CA VAL A 181 -0.29 -6.23 -0.47
C VAL A 181 -0.56 -4.73 -0.46
N MET A 182 -0.96 -4.17 -1.61
CA MET A 182 -1.33 -2.75 -1.74
C MET A 182 -2.71 -2.44 -1.14
N ALA A 183 -3.69 -3.34 -1.30
CA ALA A 183 -5.08 -3.15 -0.87
C ALA A 183 -5.30 -3.39 0.62
N ASP A 184 -4.62 -4.38 1.20
CA ASP A 184 -4.56 -4.57 2.65
C ASP A 184 -3.78 -3.42 3.32
N GLY A 185 -3.11 -2.59 2.51
CA GLY A 185 -2.37 -1.42 2.94
C GLY A 185 -1.18 -1.75 3.82
N ALA A 186 -0.73 -0.73 4.54
CA ALA A 186 0.12 -0.94 5.70
C ALA A 186 -0.62 -1.83 6.71
N SER A 187 0.03 -2.86 7.24
CA SER A 187 -0.55 -3.54 8.40
C SER A 187 -0.70 -2.52 9.54
N GLU A 188 -1.67 -2.75 10.44
CA GLU A 188 -1.79 -1.89 11.64
C GLU A 188 -0.46 -1.85 12.40
N ASP A 189 0.26 -2.97 12.45
CA ASP A 189 1.56 -3.06 13.10
C ASP A 189 2.65 -2.23 12.39
N ASP A 190 2.67 -2.21 11.05
CA ASP A 190 3.61 -1.39 10.26
C ASP A 190 3.38 0.09 10.58
N PHE A 191 2.11 0.51 10.59
CA PHE A 191 1.71 1.88 10.90
C PHE A 191 2.04 2.24 12.35
N ARG A 192 1.76 1.36 13.30
CA ARG A 192 2.08 1.57 14.73
C ARG A 192 3.56 1.73 14.97
N THR A 193 4.35 0.85 14.36
CA THR A 193 5.80 0.89 14.45
C THR A 193 6.33 2.21 13.87
N ALA A 194 5.87 2.62 12.69
CA ALA A 194 6.29 3.87 12.09
C ALA A 194 5.85 5.11 12.90
N ALA A 195 4.62 5.12 13.43
CA ALA A 195 4.10 6.20 14.26
C ALA A 195 4.91 6.36 15.57
N ARG A 196 5.30 5.26 16.21
CA ARG A 196 6.14 5.28 17.42
C ARG A 196 7.55 5.76 17.09
N LEU A 197 8.17 5.25 16.03
CA LEU A 197 9.48 5.71 15.59
C LEU A 197 9.50 7.20 15.23
N ALA A 198 8.42 7.76 14.69
CA ALA A 198 8.33 9.18 14.39
C ALA A 198 8.49 10.06 15.65
N ILE A 199 7.85 9.69 16.76
CA ILE A 199 7.94 10.45 18.02
C ILE A 199 9.22 10.14 18.80
N GLU A 200 9.76 8.93 18.70
CA GLU A 200 11.04 8.57 19.32
C GLU A 200 12.20 9.39 18.71
N ASN A 201 12.10 9.71 17.42
CA ASN A 201 13.11 10.48 16.70
C ASN A 201 12.90 12.01 16.77
N ASP A 202 11.77 12.49 17.28
CA ASP A 202 11.45 13.92 17.40
C ASP A 202 10.83 14.25 18.77
N PRO A 203 11.64 14.75 19.74
CA PRO A 203 11.17 15.11 21.07
C PRO A 203 10.11 16.22 21.11
N ALA A 204 10.12 17.14 20.13
CA ALA A 204 9.11 18.20 20.05
C ALA A 204 7.77 17.62 19.60
N LEU A 205 7.80 16.76 18.58
CA LEU A 205 6.62 16.01 18.15
C LEU A 205 6.09 15.11 19.27
N ALA A 206 6.95 14.43 20.03
CA ALA A 206 6.54 13.59 21.16
C ALA A 206 5.76 14.38 22.22
N LYS A 207 6.22 15.60 22.55
CA LYS A 207 5.56 16.48 23.51
C LYS A 207 4.18 16.92 23.00
N ASP A 208 4.11 17.35 21.73
CA ASP A 208 2.86 17.79 21.11
C ASP A 208 1.86 16.63 20.98
N ALA A 209 2.33 15.45 20.59
CA ALA A 209 1.56 14.21 20.50
C ALA A 209 1.01 13.78 21.87
N ALA A 210 1.81 13.83 22.94
CA ALA A 210 1.35 13.49 24.29
C ALA A 210 0.21 14.41 24.75
N ALA A 211 0.33 15.73 24.52
CA ALA A 211 -0.72 16.68 24.85
C ALA A 211 -1.99 16.45 24.01
N HIS A 212 -1.83 16.12 22.73
CA HIS A 212 -2.95 15.78 21.85
C HIS A 212 -3.67 14.52 22.28
N CYS A 213 -2.95 13.44 22.61
CA CYS A 213 -3.54 12.16 22.98
C CYS A 213 -4.27 12.17 24.32
N GLN A 214 -3.93 13.08 25.24
CA GLN A 214 -4.74 13.33 26.44
C GLN A 214 -6.14 13.87 26.12
N ARG A 215 -6.28 14.62 25.02
CA ARG A 215 -7.56 15.19 24.59
C ARG A 215 -8.30 14.29 23.60
N ASN A 216 -7.55 13.52 22.80
CA ASN A 216 -8.05 12.71 21.69
C ASN A 216 -7.45 11.28 21.75
N PRO A 217 -7.98 10.37 22.56
CA PRO A 217 -7.40 9.03 22.76
C PRO A 217 -7.56 8.07 21.57
N GLY A 218 -8.17 8.49 20.46
CA GLY A 218 -8.40 7.68 19.26
C GLY A 218 -7.33 7.83 18.17
N GLY A 219 -7.53 7.16 17.03
CA GLY A 219 -6.72 7.33 15.83
C GLY A 219 -5.22 7.07 16.07
N LEU A 220 -4.37 8.02 15.68
CA LEU A 220 -2.91 7.96 15.88
C LEU A 220 -2.49 7.70 17.33
N CYS A 221 -3.29 8.10 18.31
CA CYS A 221 -2.97 7.89 19.72
C CYS A 221 -3.08 6.43 20.14
N ARG A 222 -3.97 5.64 19.52
CA ARG A 222 -4.00 4.18 19.72
C ARG A 222 -2.73 3.53 19.22
N ALA A 223 -2.08 4.12 18.23
CA ALA A 223 -0.84 3.59 17.69
C ALA A 223 0.31 3.62 18.71
N LEU A 224 0.22 4.50 19.71
CA LEU A 224 1.18 4.63 20.81
C LEU A 224 0.91 3.69 21.98
N GLU A 225 -0.27 3.09 22.06
CA GLU A 225 -0.59 2.13 23.10
C GLU A 225 0.32 0.89 22.96
N PRO A 226 0.56 0.13 24.03
CA PRO A 226 1.20 -1.18 23.92
C PRO A 226 0.40 -2.09 22.97
N ALA A 227 1.06 -2.97 22.22
CA ALA A 227 0.34 -4.00 21.49
C ALA A 227 -0.47 -4.84 22.50
N PRO A 228 -1.75 -5.16 22.22
CA PRO A 228 -2.50 -6.06 23.09
C PRO A 228 -1.72 -7.37 23.20
N ALA A 229 -1.56 -7.87 24.43
CA ALA A 229 -0.93 -9.17 24.63
C ALA A 229 -1.77 -10.22 23.89
N THR A 230 -1.15 -10.93 22.96
CA THR A 230 -1.79 -12.03 22.25
C THR A 230 -2.21 -13.09 23.28
N PRO A 231 -3.48 -13.55 23.29
CA PRO A 231 -3.89 -14.67 24.14
C PRO A 231 -3.21 -15.98 23.75
#